data_AF-A0A2S8W8L0-F1
#
_entry.id   AF-A0A2S8W8L0-F1
#
_cell.length_a   1.000
_cell.length_b   1.000
_cell.length_c   1.000
_cell.angle_alpha   90.00
_cell.angle_beta   90.00
_cell.angle_gamma   90.00
#
_symmetry.space_group_name_H-M   'P 1'
#
loop_
_entity.id
_entity.type
_entity.pdbx_description
1 polymer ?
#
loop_
_entity_poly.entity_id
_entity_poly.type
_entity_poly.pdbx_seq_one_letter_code
_entity_poly.pdbx_strand_id
1 'polypeptide(L)'
;MIFSPVLFAFYVSWAVTGLGVALWIWSWVRVKDPIGKLRFQDCGVVLVFAAVLTRIVIQDREMTVFDWAMIFLGPLFIAAALWRLSRTQSLTKR
;
A
#
# COMPACT_ATOMS: atom_id res chain seq x y z
N MET A 1 15.14 24.80 8.38
CA MET A 1 14.11 24.43 7.39
C MET A 1 12.92 23.85 8.14
N ILE A 2 11.77 24.51 8.12
CA ILE A 2 10.53 23.89 8.64
C ILE A 2 10.03 22.98 7.52
N PHE A 3 10.09 21.66 7.72
CA PHE A 3 9.49 20.70 6.78
C PHE A 3 7.97 20.93 6.81
N SER A 4 7.40 21.41 5.70
CA SER A 4 5.94 21.46 5.56
C SER A 4 5.39 20.04 5.70
N PRO A 5 4.34 19.80 6.51
CA PRO A 5 3.71 18.49 6.63
C PRO A 5 3.28 17.91 5.27
N VAL A 6 2.85 18.76 4.34
CA VAL A 6 2.48 18.40 2.96
C VAL A 6 3.69 17.90 2.17
N LEU A 7 4.82 18.63 2.24
CA LEU A 7 6.04 18.25 1.55
C LEU A 7 6.62 16.94 2.08
N PHE A 8 6.57 16.75 3.41
CA PHE A 8 6.94 15.49 4.05
C PHE A 8 6.05 14.34 3.58
N ALA A 9 4.72 14.51 3.62
CA ALA A 9 3.77 13.51 3.16
C ALA A 9 3.99 13.14 1.68
N PHE A 10 4.30 14.13 0.83
CA PHE A 10 4.61 13.89 -0.58
C PHE A 10 5.80 12.95 -0.75
N TYR A 11 6.96 13.27 -0.16
CA TYR A 11 8.16 12.43 -0.30
C TYR A 11 8.00 11.05 0.33
N VAL A 12 7.40 10.98 1.53
CA VAL A 12 7.13 9.71 2.21
C VAL A 12 6.18 8.84 1.38
N SER A 13 5.14 9.42 0.79
CA SER A 13 4.21 8.65 -0.05
C SER A 13 4.92 8.00 -1.24
N TRP A 14 5.87 8.69 -1.88
CA TRP A 14 6.62 8.13 -3.00
C TRP A 14 7.59 7.03 -2.54
N ALA A 15 8.28 7.23 -1.42
CA ALA A 15 9.13 6.19 -0.82
C ALA A 15 8.32 4.93 -0.46
N VAL A 16 7.15 5.10 0.16
CA VAL A 16 6.23 4.00 0.52
C VAL A 16 5.66 3.32 -0.71
N THR A 17 5.39 4.06 -1.80
CA THR A 17 4.98 3.47 -3.08
C THR A 17 6.09 2.58 -3.64
N GLY A 18 7.34 3.07 -3.65
CA GLY A 18 8.50 2.29 -4.06
C GLY A 18 8.67 1.02 -3.23
N LEU A 19 8.52 1.13 -1.91
CA LEU A 19 8.59 -0.02 -1.01
C LEU A 19 7.49 -1.06 -1.29
N GLY A 20 6.24 -0.61 -1.44
CA GLY A 20 5.12 -1.52 -1.70
C GLY A 20 5.25 -2.24 -3.05
N VAL A 21 5.69 -1.53 -4.10
CA VAL A 21 6.01 -2.14 -5.40
C VAL A 21 7.19 -3.12 -5.28
N ALA A 22 8.23 -2.77 -4.53
CA ALA A 22 9.37 -3.65 -4.30
C ALA A 22 8.96 -4.95 -3.59
N LEU A 23 8.11 -4.89 -2.57
CA LEU A 23 7.57 -6.08 -1.89
C LEU A 23 6.74 -6.94 -2.84
N TRP A 24 5.90 -6.31 -3.67
CA TRP A 24 5.12 -7.02 -4.68
C TRP A 24 6.04 -7.74 -5.68
N ILE A 25 7.03 -7.06 -6.26
CA ILE A 25 8.01 -7.66 -7.17
C ILE A 25 8.77 -8.81 -6.48
N TRP A 26 9.23 -8.57 -5.25
CA TRP A 26 9.98 -9.56 -4.48
C TRP A 26 9.19 -10.85 -4.23
N SER A 27 7.87 -10.73 -4.03
CA SER A 27 6.96 -11.87 -3.89
C SER A 27 6.99 -12.82 -5.10
N TRP A 28 7.23 -12.30 -6.30
CA TRP A 28 7.31 -13.09 -7.53
C TRP A 28 8.68 -13.73 -7.74
N VAL A 29 9.75 -13.01 -7.39
CA VAL A 29 11.13 -13.42 -7.72
C VAL A 29 11.72 -14.37 -6.67
N ARG A 30 11.42 -14.16 -5.38
CA ARG A 30 12.18 -14.78 -4.28
C ARG A 30 11.36 -15.64 -3.33
N VAL A 31 10.05 -15.44 -3.24
CA VAL A 31 9.22 -16.14 -2.26
C VAL A 31 8.60 -17.40 -2.89
N LYS A 32 9.08 -18.57 -2.44
CA LYS A 32 8.61 -19.88 -2.92
C LYS A 32 7.36 -20.39 -2.17
N ASP A 33 7.20 -20.00 -0.91
CA ASP A 33 6.03 -20.31 -0.09
C ASP A 33 4.79 -19.54 -0.62
N PRO A 34 3.68 -20.22 -0.97
CA PRO A 34 2.44 -19.56 -1.39
C PRO A 34 1.86 -18.58 -0.36
N ILE A 35 1.90 -18.91 0.93
CA ILE A 35 1.38 -18.07 2.01
C ILE A 35 2.30 -16.86 2.23
N GLY A 36 3.61 -17.09 2.29
CA GLY A 36 4.60 -16.01 2.29
C GLY A 36 4.40 -15.07 1.11
N LYS A 37 4.24 -15.60 -0.10
CA LYS A 37 4.02 -14.80 -1.31
C LYS A 37 2.78 -13.94 -1.19
N LEU A 38 1.66 -14.52 -0.74
CA LEU A 38 0.40 -13.79 -0.50
C LEU A 38 0.59 -12.65 0.52
N ARG A 39 1.30 -12.89 1.62
CA ARG A 39 1.57 -11.88 2.65
C ARG A 39 2.41 -10.71 2.13
N PHE A 40 3.44 -10.99 1.32
CA PHE A 40 4.24 -9.93 0.68
C PHE A 40 3.39 -9.09 -0.29
N GLN A 41 2.50 -9.74 -1.05
CA GLN A 41 1.57 -9.06 -1.94
C GLN A 41 0.58 -8.20 -1.17
N ASP A 42 -0.02 -8.73 -0.11
CA ASP A 42 -0.98 -8.00 0.72
C ASP A 42 -0.33 -6.78 1.41
N CYS A 43 0.87 -6.93 1.96
CA CYS A 43 1.64 -5.79 2.49
C CYS A 43 1.94 -4.76 1.40
N GLY A 44 2.37 -5.21 0.21
CA GLY A 44 2.62 -4.33 -0.93
C GLY A 44 1.39 -3.52 -1.34
N VAL A 45 0.23 -4.19 -1.43
CA VAL A 45 -1.07 -3.58 -1.72
C VAL A 45 -1.42 -2.51 -0.68
N VAL A 46 -1.31 -2.83 0.62
CA VAL A 46 -1.60 -1.87 1.70
C VAL A 46 -0.74 -0.61 1.56
N LEU A 47 0.57 -0.76 1.36
CA LEU A 47 1.49 0.37 1.23
C LEU A 47 1.21 1.22 -0.02
N VAL A 48 0.98 0.59 -1.16
CA VAL A 48 0.71 1.30 -2.43
C VAL A 48 -0.59 2.10 -2.33
N PHE A 49 -1.68 1.49 -1.88
CA PHE A 49 -2.96 2.19 -1.78
C PHE A 49 -2.95 3.27 -0.70
N ALA A 50 -2.31 3.02 0.46
CA ALA A 50 -2.16 4.06 1.48
C ALA A 50 -1.38 5.27 0.94
N ALA A 51 -0.30 5.03 0.19
CA ALA A 51 0.46 6.11 -0.42
C ALA A 51 -0.31 6.87 -1.52
N VAL A 52 -1.11 6.17 -2.34
CA VAL A 52 -1.98 6.80 -3.33
C VAL A 52 -3.03 7.68 -2.65
N LEU A 53 -3.70 7.16 -1.62
CA LEU A 53 -4.69 7.92 -0.84
C LEU A 53 -4.05 9.15 -0.19
N THR A 54 -2.85 9.04 0.39
CA THR A 54 -2.12 10.19 0.93
C THR A 54 -1.91 11.26 -0.13
N ARG A 55 -1.49 10.90 -1.35
CA ARG A 55 -1.31 11.88 -2.44
C ARG A 55 -2.63 12.51 -2.89
N ILE A 56 -3.73 11.77 -2.87
CA ILE A 56 -5.07 12.31 -3.17
C ILE A 56 -5.51 13.30 -2.08
N VAL A 57 -5.18 13.04 -0.81
CA VAL A 57 -5.58 13.91 0.32
C VAL A 57 -4.78 15.20 0.36
N ILE A 58 -3.49 15.18 0.01
CA ILE A 58 -2.60 16.35 0.09
C ILE A 58 -2.57 17.20 -1.19
N GLN A 59 -3.32 16.84 -2.23
CA GLN A 59 -3.31 17.59 -3.49
C GLN A 59 -4.22 18.82 -3.39
N ASP A 60 -3.78 19.94 -4.00
CA ASP A 60 -4.55 21.20 -4.07
C ASP A 60 -5.33 21.35 -5.40
N ARG A 61 -5.56 20.25 -6.12
CA ARG A 61 -6.30 20.25 -7.41
C ARG A 61 -7.67 19.61 -7.26
N GLU A 62 -8.55 19.92 -8.21
CA GLU A 62 -9.84 19.24 -8.32
C GLU A 62 -9.68 17.72 -8.45
N MET A 63 -10.57 16.99 -7.78
CA MET A 63 -10.60 15.54 -7.81
C MET A 63 -11.07 15.03 -9.17
N THR A 64 -10.21 14.26 -9.82
CA THR A 64 -10.55 13.53 -11.04
C THR A 64 -11.43 12.32 -10.72
N VAL A 65 -12.06 11.75 -11.76
CA VAL A 65 -12.81 10.49 -11.66
C VAL A 65 -11.93 9.36 -11.07
N PHE A 66 -10.64 9.34 -11.40
CA PHE A 66 -9.70 8.36 -10.85
C PHE A 66 -9.49 8.55 -9.34
N ASP A 67 -9.35 9.78 -8.87
CA ASP A 67 -9.19 10.07 -7.43
C ASP A 67 -10.41 9.60 -6.66
N TRP A 68 -11.61 9.88 -7.17
CA TRP A 68 -12.87 9.38 -6.62
C TRP A 68 -12.91 7.86 -6.57
N ALA A 69 -12.57 7.19 -7.67
CA ALA A 69 -12.51 5.73 -7.71
C ALA A 69 -11.54 5.17 -6.66
N MET A 70 -10.36 5.78 -6.50
CA MET A 70 -9.36 5.36 -5.52
C MET A 70 -9.77 5.62 -4.08
N ILE A 71 -10.54 6.68 -3.79
CA ILE A 71 -11.10 6.91 -2.45
C ILE A 71 -12.03 5.78 -2.02
N PHE A 72 -12.79 5.19 -2.94
CA PHE A 72 -13.66 4.05 -2.62
C PHE A 72 -12.92 2.71 -2.68
N LEU A 73 -12.16 2.48 -3.74
CA LEU A 73 -11.46 1.22 -3.95
C LEU A 73 -10.29 1.03 -2.99
N GLY A 74 -9.51 2.08 -2.72
CA GLY A 74 -8.32 2.01 -1.88
C GLY A 74 -8.59 1.40 -0.51
N PRO A 75 -9.55 1.94 0.29
CA PRO A 75 -9.93 1.35 1.57
C PRO A 75 -10.44 -0.09 1.45
N LEU A 76 -11.16 -0.43 0.38
CA LEU A 76 -11.65 -1.80 0.14
C LEU A 76 -10.49 -2.78 -0.08
N PHE A 77 -9.51 -2.42 -0.91
CA PHE A 77 -8.33 -3.25 -1.15
C PHE A 77 -7.44 -3.36 0.09
N ILE A 78 -7.28 -2.26 0.85
CA ILE A 78 -6.56 -2.26 2.13
C ILE A 78 -7.26 -3.19 3.12
N ALA A 79 -8.58 -3.07 3.29
CA ALA A 79 -9.35 -3.91 4.20
C ALA A 79 -9.25 -5.39 3.82
N ALA A 80 -9.39 -5.72 2.53
CA ALA A 80 -9.26 -7.09 2.04
C ALA A 80 -7.85 -7.67 2.26
N ALA A 81 -6.81 -6.87 2.05
CA ALA A 81 -5.42 -7.27 2.31
C ALA A 81 -5.15 -7.48 3.81
N LEU A 82 -5.60 -6.56 4.67
CA LEU A 82 -5.49 -6.69 6.12
C LEU A 82 -6.25 -7.91 6.63
N TRP A 83 -7.43 -8.20 6.07
CA TRP A 83 -8.18 -9.41 6.38
C TRP A 83 -7.37 -10.67 6.07
N ARG A 84 -6.83 -10.80 4.86
CA ARG A 84 -5.99 -11.95 4.47
C ARG A 84 -4.72 -12.05 5.32
N LEU A 85 -4.06 -10.93 5.62
CA LEU A 85 -2.89 -10.89 6.49
C LEU A 85 -3.23 -11.37 7.91
N SER A 86 -4.37 -10.94 8.45
CA SER A 86 -4.84 -11.33 9.79
C SER A 86 -5.13 -12.84 9.89
N ARG A 87 -5.55 -13.46 8.79
CA ARG A 87 -5.84 -14.91 8.71
C ARG A 87 -4.60 -15.77 8.48
N THR A 88 -3.53 -15.20 7.95
CA THR A 88 -2.29 -15.92 7.60
C THR A 88 -1.14 -15.69 8.58
N GLN A 89 -1.22 -14.68 9.45
CA GLN A 89 -0.19 -14.40 10.47
C GLN A 89 0.07 -15.57 11.43
N SER A 90 -0.96 -16.35 11.77
CA SER A 90 -0.87 -17.47 12.72
C SER A 90 -0.34 -18.75 12.10
N LEU A 91 -0.18 -18.79 10.77
CA LEU A 91 0.30 -19.98 10.05
C LEU A 91 1.83 -20.10 10.08
N THR A 92 2.55 -19.17 10.73
CA THR A 92 4.01 -19.17 10.92
C THR A 92 4.46 -20.05 12.10
N LYS A 93 3.82 -21.21 12.30
CA LYS A 93 4.28 -22.19 13.29
C LYS A 93 4.22 -23.60 12.69
N ARG A 94 5.30 -23.99 12.03
CA ARG A 94 5.82 -25.37 11.97
C ARG A 94 7.26 -25.33 11.53
#